data_AF-A0A2E7WY73-F1
#
_entry.id   AF-A0A2E7WY73-F1
#
_cell.length_a   1.000
_cell.length_b   1.000
_cell.length_c   1.000
_cell.angle_alpha   90.00
_cell.angle_beta   90.00
_cell.angle_gamma   90.00
#
_symmetry.space_group_name_H-M   'P 1'
#
loop_
_entity.id
_entity.type
_entity.pdbx_description
1 polymer ?
#
loop_
_entity_poly.entity_id
_entity_poly.type
_entity_poly.pdbx_seq_one_letter_code
_entity_poly.pdbx_strand_id
1 'polypeptide(L)' 'MVRSKLQYCKDCDLYSLGPKCKTCGEVMVSSAPLKYSPEDPQGKRRREREGAGSDEWADSLPSPSDRRRKDE' A
#
# COMPACT_ATOMS: atom_id res chain seq x y z
N MET A 1 -16.12 -0.52 12.97
CA MET A 1 -14.78 -1.13 12.70
C MET A 1 -13.75 -0.30 13.46
N VAL A 2 -13.09 -0.85 14.48
CA VAL A 2 -12.02 -0.13 15.20
C VAL A 2 -10.84 0.04 14.25
N ARG A 3 -10.53 1.28 13.89
CA ARG A 3 -9.35 1.63 13.08
C ARG A 3 -8.17 1.83 14.02
N SER A 4 -7.01 1.27 13.67
CA SER A 4 -5.77 1.54 14.39
C SER A 4 -5.46 3.03 14.37
N LYS A 5 -5.08 3.61 15.51
CA LYS A 5 -4.65 5.01 15.57
C LYS A 5 -3.25 5.23 14.98
N LEU A 6 -2.46 4.17 14.86
CA LEU A 6 -1.11 4.20 14.33
C LEU A 6 -1.10 4.61 12.85
N GLN A 7 -0.35 5.68 12.56
CA GLN A 7 -0.08 6.19 11.23
C GLN A 7 1.38 5.92 10.84
N TYR A 8 1.64 5.90 9.54
CA TYR A 8 2.94 5.66 8.92
C TYR A 8 3.16 6.68 7.79
N CYS A 9 4.40 7.17 7.70
CA CYS A 9 4.85 8.07 6.64
C CYS A 9 5.50 7.26 5.52
N LYS A 10 5.02 7.40 4.28
CA LYS A 10 5.53 6.67 3.12
C LYS A 10 6.92 7.12 2.65
N ASP A 11 7.32 8.34 3.00
CA ASP A 11 8.58 8.91 2.51
C ASP A 11 9.73 8.75 3.49
N CYS A 12 9.44 8.72 4.80
CA CYS A 12 10.45 8.69 5.86
C CYS A 12 10.43 7.41 6.69
N ASP A 13 9.53 6.47 6.38
CA ASP A 13 9.29 5.24 7.15
C ASP A 13 8.97 5.44 8.64
N LEU A 14 8.57 6.65 9.04
CA LEU A 14 8.35 7.01 10.43
C LEU A 14 6.91 6.70 10.87
N TYR A 15 6.78 6.12 12.06
CA TYR A 15 5.49 5.84 12.70
C TYR A 15 5.11 6.94 13.68
N SER A 16 3.85 7.33 13.68
CA SER A 16 3.32 8.31 14.64
C SER A 16 1.82 8.12 14.87
N LEU A 17 1.27 8.81 15.87
CA LEU A 17 -0.18 8.87 16.12
C LEU A 17 -0.83 10.13 15.54
N GLY A 18 -0.03 11.06 15.01
CA GLY A 18 -0.48 12.34 14.47
C GLY A 18 -0.81 12.26 12.98
N PRO A 19 -1.57 13.24 12.45
CA PRO A 19 -1.94 13.28 11.04
C PRO A 19 -0.80 13.74 10.12
N LYS A 20 0.24 14.39 10.66
CA LYS A 20 1.38 14.93 9.90
C LYS A 20 2.69 14.33 10.42
N CYS A 21 3.59 14.02 9.50
CA CYS A 21 4.94 13.58 9.83
C CYS A 21 5.75 14.73 10.43
N LYS A 22 6.49 14.45 11.52
CA LYS A 22 7.33 15.45 12.18
C LYS A 22 8.60 15.79 11.38
N THR A 23 9.02 14.90 10.47
CA THR A 23 10.27 15.04 9.72
C THR A 23 10.05 15.71 8.37
N CYS A 24 9.13 15.21 7.55
CA CYS A 24 8.85 15.76 6.22
C CYS A 24 7.61 16.65 6.13
N GLY A 25 6.73 16.65 7.15
CA GLY A 25 5.48 17.43 7.13
C GLY A 25 4.34 16.80 6.32
N GLU A 26 4.58 15.70 5.61
CA GLU A 26 3.59 15.00 4.80
C GLU A 26 2.46 14.37 5.61
N VAL A 27 1.33 14.13 4.94
CA VAL A 27 0.15 13.49 5.54
C VAL A 27 0.44 12.00 5.77
N MET A 28 0.29 11.57 7.02
CA MET A 28 0.52 10.18 7.37
C MET A 28 -0.71 9.32 7.03
N VAL A 29 -0.47 8.07 6.65
CA VAL A 29 -1.51 7.11 6.29
C VAL A 29 -1.67 6.04 7.37
N SER A 30 -2.83 5.39 7.43
CA SER A 30 -3.04 4.26 8.34
C SER A 30 -1.98 3.18 8.10
N SER A 31 -1.29 2.79 9.16
CA SER A 31 -0.28 1.73 9.06
C SER A 31 -0.90 0.35 8.84
N ALA A 32 -2.10 0.11 9.37
CA ALA A 32 -2.75 -1.19 9.21
C ALA A 32 -3.31 -1.36 7.79
N PRO A 33 -3.06 -2.51 7.14
CA PRO A 33 -3.63 -2.81 5.83
C PRO A 33 -5.15 -2.99 5.91
N LEU A 34 -5.80 -2.90 4.75
CA LEU A 34 -7.21 -3.27 4.63
C LEU A 34 -7.38 -4.77 4.89
N LYS A 35 -8.43 -5.13 5.62
CA LYS A 35 -8.77 -6.54 5.87
C LYS A 35 -9.20 -7.20 4.56
N TYR A 36 -8.65 -8.38 4.30
CA TYR A 36 -9.09 -9.23 3.21
C TYR A 36 -10.45 -9.89 3.54
N SER A 37 -11.30 -10.05 2.53
CA SER A 37 -12.54 -10.84 2.58
C SER A 37 -12.62 -11.63 1.27
N PRO A 38 -12.92 -12.95 1.33
CA PRO A 38 -13.13 -13.76 0.14
C PRO A 38 -14.24 -13.23 -0.79
N GLU A 39 -15.29 -12.64 -0.20
CA GLU A 39 -16.44 -12.13 -0.94
C GLU A 39 -16.17 -10.78 -1.61
N ASP A 40 -15.20 -10.00 -1.11
CA ASP A 40 -14.80 -8.65 -1.53
C ASP A 40 -15.78 -7.94 -2.49
N PRO A 41 -16.90 -7.41 -1.98
CA PRO A 41 -17.97 -6.85 -2.82
C PRO A 41 -17.51 -5.65 -3.66
N GLN A 42 -16.39 -5.01 -3.29
CA GLN A 42 -15.84 -3.85 -3.99
C GLN A 42 -14.61 -4.21 -4.83
N GLY A 43 -14.26 -5.49 -4.93
CA GLY A 43 -13.07 -5.97 -5.62
C GLY A 43 -13.03 -5.63 -7.11
N LYS A 44 -14.18 -5.75 -7.79
CA LYS A 44 -14.29 -5.36 -9.21
C LYS A 44 -13.92 -3.89 -9.41
N ARG A 45 -14.52 -2.99 -8.61
CA ARG A 45 -14.27 -1.55 -8.66
C ARG A 45 -12.81 -1.20 -8.31
N ARG A 46 -12.20 -1.93 -7.37
CA ARG A 46 -10.79 -1.73 -7.03
C ARG A 46 -9.86 -2.12 -8.18
N ARG A 47 -10.11 -3.27 -8.81
CA ARG A 47 -9.35 -3.74 -9.99
C ARG A 47 -9.47 -2.77 -11.17
N GLU A 48 -10.66 -2.27 -11.45
CA GLU A 48 -10.87 -1.26 -12.50
C GLU A 48 -10.09 0.03 -12.24
N ARG A 49 -10.05 0.49 -10.98
CA ARG A 49 -9.28 1.69 -10.58
C ARG A 49 -7.77 1.49 -10.75
N GLU A 50 -7.28 0.30 -10.45
CA GLU A 50 -5.86 -0.05 -10.58
C GLU A 50 -5.47 -0.42 -12.01
N GLY A 51 -6.43 -0.50 -12.95
CA GLY A 51 -6.18 -0.98 -14.30
C GLY A 51 -5.75 -2.46 -14.34
N ALA A 52 -6.10 -3.24 -13.32
CA ALA A 52 -5.63 -4.60 -13.16
C ALA A 52 -6.09 -5.47 -14.35
N GLY A 53 -5.12 -6.08 -15.04
CA GLY A 53 -5.33 -6.88 -16.24
C GLY A 53 -4.97 -6.19 -17.55
N SER A 54 -4.49 -4.94 -17.54
CA SER A 54 -3.81 -4.34 -18.70
C SER A 54 -2.41 -4.93 -18.88
N ASP A 55 -1.86 -4.81 -20.09
CA ASP A 55 -0.48 -5.22 -20.38
C ASP A 55 0.52 -4.45 -19.50
N GLU A 56 0.32 -3.14 -19.34
CA GLU A 56 1.13 -2.30 -18.46
C GLU A 56 1.11 -2.77 -16.99
N TRP A 57 -0.06 -3.22 -16.51
CA TRP A 57 -0.18 -3.77 -15.17
C TRP A 57 0.57 -5.10 -15.05
N ALA A 58 0.44 -5.98 -16.04
CA ALA A 58 1.14 -7.27 -16.06
C ALA A 58 2.67 -7.09 -16.07
N ASP A 59 3.17 -6.12 -16.84
CA ASP A 59 4.60 -5.80 -16.93
C ASP A 59 5.16 -5.19 -15.63
N SER A 60 4.31 -4.52 -14.83
CA SER A 60 4.71 -3.95 -13.54
C SER A 60 4.88 -4.98 -12.42
N LEU A 61 4.41 -6.21 -12.62
CA LEU A 61 4.43 -7.23 -11.56
C LEU A 61 5.86 -7.72 -11.30
N PRO A 62 6.25 -7.86 -10.02
CA PRO A 62 7.57 -8.37 -9.69
C PRO A 62 7.69 -9.84 -10.11
N SER A 63 8.74 -10.16 -10.89
CA SER A 63 9.05 -11.53 -11.26
C SER A 63 9.87 -12.23 -10.17
N PRO A 64 9.80 -13.57 -10.04
CA PRO A 64 10.65 -14.32 -9.12
C PRO A 64 12.17 -14.09 -9.33
N SER A 65 12.59 -13.76 -10.55
CA SER A 65 13.98 -13.42 -10.89
C SER A 65 14.45 -12.07 -10.35
N ASP A 66 13.54 -11.11 -10.15
CA ASP A 66 13.90 -9.76 -9.69
C ASP A 66 14.37 -9.74 -8.23
N ARG A 67 13.95 -10.73 -7.43
CA ARG A 67 14.33 -10.83 -6.01
C ARG A 67 15.79 -11.22 -5.79
N ARG A 68 16.52 -11.72 -6.80
CA ARG A 68 17.94 -12.06 -6.67
C ARG A 68 18.89 -10.87 -6.80
N ARG A 69 18.40 -9.66 -7.15
CA ARG A 69 19.22 -8.46 -7.42
C ARG A 69 19.20 -7.39 -6.33
N LYS A 70 18.40 -7.53 -5.27
CA LYS A 70 18.24 -6.50 -4.22
C LYS A 70 19.04 -6.76 -2.94
N ASP A 71 19.78 -7.86 -2.88
CA ASP A 71 20.57 -8.28 -1.71
C ASP A 71 22.10 -8.22 -1.97
N GLU A 72 22.56 -7.47 -2.99
CA GLU A 72 23.99 -7.22 -3.29
C GLU A 72 24.36 -5.74 -3.15
#